data_AF-A0A932BTJ5-F1
#
_entry.id   AF-A0A932BTJ5-F1
#
_cell.length_a   1.000
_cell.length_b   1.000
_cell.length_c   1.000
_cell.angle_alpha   90.00
_cell.angle_beta   90.00
_cell.angle_gamma   90.00
#
_symmetry.space_group_name_H-M   'P 1'
#
loop_
_entity.id
_entity.type
_entity.pdbx_description
1 polymer ?
#
loop_
_entity_poly.entity_id
_entity_poly.type
_entity_poly.pdbx_seq_one_letter_code
_entity_poly.pdbx_strand_id
1 'polypeptide(L)'
;MQLKFFDSPAARKIFLTTSLLVGLSISFIVFVLFLQTSVVSRGRLIFAAVLFILMAGTHYFIALRWVNPKLHVIYQNEPGVIVVCLILPLLFLPLIYNPPSYPISPLLRNWTDIAIQFESAANSQSVRFYASDIKLINEKNAIDVQAFNAVGDWQSTGEVFVLKPGSIASLQWVGTVAQSATLTILAPPTDGLLTVYWDRTKTIIELKGGAQRQVVLARKFSIPFAVSVSFFVAEYILLVIIFLVITIFLKDRIVLGARLKRIGFYYWLIFIAVLLSVVLVRIQVESLNGGAAYITSVQMTRHLDILRGQAPNPWQYRILSEIVAEFFIFIFSFLPLQRAVVLGFIVFRVLQNIVIFLVAFALYKRLSHSNGMALLGIVLLAGTMRGAFYDADLAFNTYFDVIFYLLAALLILNRHYFWVVILTVFASLNRETSGLIPFLLLAAILNDNQPAKKNLTPFFISLAVFFAVFSALRFLIPDRPLFIPYGQPPGPALLIYNLTREFTWNQLFQTLGLIPIIGMLFYFTWPSLWRNYFLVLCPVWFAIHIWASVVGETRLFLVPQALIFIPGSLFALKYVKAFNQLREA
;
A
#
# COMPACT_ATOMS: atom_id res chain seq x y z
N MET A 1 8.91 -46.12 20.92
CA MET A 1 10.00 -45.13 21.06
C MET A 1 9.55 -43.66 20.95
N GLN A 2 8.29 -43.36 20.59
CA GLN A 2 7.89 -42.02 20.09
C GLN A 2 7.30 -41.03 21.12
N LEU A 3 6.92 -41.45 22.33
CA LEU A 3 6.48 -40.53 23.40
C LEU A 3 7.63 -39.76 24.08
N LYS A 4 8.89 -40.22 23.95
CA LYS A 4 10.04 -39.60 24.64
C LYS A 4 10.49 -38.26 24.05
N PHE A 5 10.14 -37.92 22.81
CA PHE A 5 10.58 -36.65 22.20
C PHE A 5 9.87 -35.43 22.81
N PHE A 6 8.64 -35.57 23.32
CA PHE A 6 7.88 -34.43 23.85
C PHE A 6 8.08 -34.18 25.35
N ASP A 7 8.59 -35.18 26.07
CA ASP A 7 9.28 -34.98 27.34
C ASP A 7 10.75 -34.61 27.17
N SER A 8 11.25 -34.56 25.93
CA SER A 8 12.64 -34.24 25.69
C SER A 8 12.94 -32.77 26.04
N PRO A 9 14.17 -32.49 26.52
CA PRO A 9 14.64 -31.12 26.72
C PRO A 9 14.50 -30.25 25.46
N ALA A 10 14.56 -30.84 24.26
CA ALA A 10 14.46 -30.12 22.99
C ALA A 10 13.05 -29.54 22.75
N ALA A 11 12.00 -30.33 22.99
CA ALA A 11 10.62 -29.85 22.85
C ALA A 11 10.32 -28.73 23.84
N ARG A 12 10.76 -28.86 25.10
CA ARG A 12 10.63 -27.81 26.13
C ARG A 12 11.35 -26.53 25.71
N LYS A 13 12.54 -26.64 25.11
CA LYS A 13 13.30 -25.49 24.60
C LYS A 13 12.57 -24.77 23.45
N ILE A 14 11.96 -25.51 22.53
CA ILE A 14 11.16 -24.93 21.44
C ILE A 14 9.93 -24.19 22.01
N PHE A 15 9.19 -24.80 22.94
CA PHE A 15 8.04 -24.14 23.56
C PHE A 15 8.44 -22.91 24.37
N LEU A 16 9.55 -22.97 25.11
CA LEU A 16 10.07 -21.81 25.82
C LEU A 16 10.42 -20.68 24.85
N THR A 17 11.17 -20.99 23.78
CA THR A 17 11.59 -20.00 22.78
C THR A 17 10.40 -19.36 22.08
N THR A 18 9.44 -20.16 21.62
CA THR A 18 8.21 -19.64 20.98
C THR A 18 7.38 -18.80 21.94
N SER A 19 7.29 -19.19 23.21
CA SER A 19 6.57 -18.41 24.22
C SER A 19 7.24 -17.09 24.55
N LEU A 20 8.58 -17.05 24.59
CA LEU A 20 9.32 -15.79 24.72
C LEU A 20 9.06 -14.87 23.52
N LEU A 21 9.07 -15.40 22.30
CA LEU A 21 8.75 -14.62 21.10
C LEU A 21 7.32 -14.07 21.11
N VAL A 22 6.34 -14.88 21.54
CA VAL A 22 4.95 -14.46 21.68
C VAL A 22 4.80 -13.37 22.75
N GLY A 23 5.40 -13.57 23.93
CA GLY A 23 5.39 -12.57 25.00
C GLY A 23 6.01 -11.25 24.55
N LEU A 24 7.14 -11.31 23.83
CA LEU A 24 7.82 -10.13 23.29
C LEU A 24 6.96 -9.41 22.26
N SER A 25 6.31 -10.18 21.38
CA SER A 25 5.42 -9.65 20.34
C SER A 25 4.22 -8.93 20.95
N ILE A 26 3.53 -9.55 21.92
CA ILE A 26 2.38 -8.92 22.61
C ILE A 26 2.82 -7.66 23.33
N SER A 27 3.93 -7.71 24.04
CA SER A 27 4.40 -6.57 24.83
C SER A 27 4.84 -5.41 23.96
N PHE A 28 5.51 -5.70 22.85
CA PHE A 28 5.86 -4.70 21.85
C PHE A 28 4.61 -4.06 21.23
N ILE A 29 3.63 -4.86 20.81
CA ILE A 29 2.38 -4.36 20.23
C ILE A 29 1.60 -3.50 21.23
N VAL A 30 1.44 -3.98 22.47
CA VAL A 30 0.73 -3.23 23.51
C VAL A 30 1.49 -1.94 23.86
N PHE A 31 2.82 -2.00 23.93
CA PHE A 31 3.63 -0.81 24.13
C PHE A 31 3.38 0.21 23.03
N VAL A 32 3.46 -0.22 21.77
CA VAL A 32 3.33 0.63 20.59
C VAL A 32 1.93 1.22 20.45
N LEU A 33 0.88 0.43 20.67
CA LEU A 33 -0.50 0.86 20.46
C LEU A 33 -1.11 1.62 21.63
N PHE A 34 -0.72 1.30 22.87
CA PHE A 34 -1.42 1.80 24.07
C PHE A 34 -0.53 2.53 25.07
N LEU A 35 0.75 2.18 25.16
CA LEU A 35 1.63 2.71 26.21
C LEU A 35 2.60 3.76 25.71
N GLN A 36 2.58 4.14 24.44
CA GLN A 36 3.46 5.21 23.96
C GLN A 36 3.09 6.56 24.58
N THR A 37 4.11 7.34 24.93
CA THR A 37 4.00 8.75 25.29
C THR A 37 5.18 9.51 24.74
N SER A 38 5.04 10.83 24.67
CA SER A 38 6.13 11.75 24.32
C SER A 38 7.31 11.68 25.31
N VAL A 39 7.12 11.11 26.50
CA VAL A 39 8.16 10.90 27.51
C VAL A 39 8.28 9.42 27.85
N VAL A 40 9.51 8.92 27.89
CA VAL A 40 9.81 7.55 28.33
C VAL A 40 9.76 7.52 29.86
N SER A 41 8.69 6.97 30.42
CA SER A 41 8.58 6.80 31.89
C SER A 41 9.06 5.42 32.34
N ARG A 42 9.79 5.37 33.46
CA ARG A 42 10.24 4.09 34.07
C ARG A 42 9.07 3.15 34.36
N GLY A 43 7.95 3.68 34.86
CA GLY A 43 6.76 2.88 35.18
C GLY A 43 6.18 2.13 33.98
N ARG A 44 6.15 2.75 32.79
CA ARG A 44 5.67 2.08 31.56
C ARG A 44 6.61 1.00 31.08
N LEU A 45 7.93 1.19 31.22
CA LEU A 45 8.91 0.15 30.90
C LEU A 45 8.74 -1.06 31.82
N ILE A 46 8.55 -0.83 33.13
CA ILE A 46 8.26 -1.89 34.10
C ILE A 46 6.96 -2.62 33.73
N PHE A 47 5.89 -1.88 33.41
CA PHE A 47 4.62 -2.49 33.00
C PHE A 47 4.77 -3.35 31.74
N ALA A 48 5.50 -2.87 30.72
CA ALA A 48 5.77 -3.66 29.52
C ALA A 48 6.57 -4.94 29.82
N ALA A 49 7.55 -4.88 30.74
CA ALA A 49 8.31 -6.05 31.18
C ALA A 49 7.45 -7.05 31.96
N VAL A 50 6.55 -6.57 32.83
CA VAL A 50 5.59 -7.42 33.55
C VAL A 50 4.63 -8.11 32.57
N LEU A 51 4.08 -7.35 31.62
CA LEU A 51 3.21 -7.87 30.57
C LEU A 51 3.91 -8.97 29.75
N PHE A 52 5.19 -8.77 29.42
CA PHE A 52 6.02 -9.75 28.74
C PHE A 52 6.10 -11.07 29.50
N ILE A 53 6.44 -11.02 30.79
CA ILE A 53 6.56 -12.21 31.64
C ILE A 53 5.22 -12.94 31.72
N LEU A 54 4.12 -12.21 31.95
CA LEU A 54 2.79 -12.79 32.07
C LEU A 54 2.33 -13.47 30.77
N MET A 55 2.53 -12.81 29.64
CA MET A 55 2.09 -13.33 28.33
C MET A 55 2.94 -14.51 27.87
N ALA A 56 4.27 -14.44 28.06
CA ALA A 56 5.17 -15.56 27.78
C ALA A 56 4.85 -16.76 28.68
N GLY A 57 4.65 -16.54 29.99
CA GLY A 57 4.31 -17.60 30.94
C GLY A 57 2.96 -18.27 30.62
N THR A 58 1.94 -17.48 30.30
CA THR A 58 0.61 -17.97 29.93
C THR A 58 0.66 -18.79 28.64
N HIS A 59 1.31 -18.27 27.60
CA HIS A 59 1.49 -19.00 26.34
C HIS A 59 2.25 -20.31 26.56
N TYR A 60 3.34 -20.29 27.35
CA TYR A 60 4.11 -21.49 27.65
C TYR A 60 3.27 -22.57 28.32
N PHE A 61 2.43 -22.19 29.28
CA PHE A 61 1.54 -23.13 29.97
C PHE A 61 0.48 -23.72 29.03
N ILE A 62 -0.17 -22.89 28.20
CA ILE A 62 -1.14 -23.33 27.19
C ILE A 62 -0.46 -24.26 26.18
N ALA A 63 0.73 -23.88 25.71
CA ALA A 63 1.49 -24.64 24.74
C ALA A 63 1.83 -26.02 25.31
N LEU A 64 2.33 -26.09 26.53
CA LEU A 64 2.74 -27.34 27.19
C LEU A 64 1.55 -28.27 27.48
N ARG A 65 0.43 -27.74 27.99
CA ARG A 65 -0.70 -28.58 28.41
C ARG A 65 -1.70 -28.91 27.30
N TRP A 66 -1.97 -27.98 26.39
CA TRP A 66 -3.09 -28.09 25.44
C TRP A 66 -2.64 -28.25 24.00
N VAL A 67 -1.66 -27.44 23.57
CA VAL A 67 -1.19 -27.45 22.19
C VAL A 67 -0.32 -28.67 21.94
N ASN A 68 0.60 -28.99 22.85
CA ASN A 68 1.63 -30.00 22.67
C ASN A 68 1.09 -31.39 22.26
N PRO A 69 0.13 -31.99 22.99
CA PRO A 69 -0.36 -33.33 22.65
C PRO A 69 -1.03 -33.36 21.27
N LYS A 70 -1.78 -32.31 20.92
CA LYS A 70 -2.51 -32.21 19.65
C LYS A 70 -1.60 -31.85 18.48
N LEU A 71 -0.64 -30.97 18.70
CA LEU A 71 0.35 -30.56 17.71
C LEU A 71 1.22 -31.75 17.33
N HIS A 72 1.54 -32.64 18.26
CA HIS A 72 2.25 -33.88 17.96
C HIS A 72 1.49 -34.74 16.94
N VAL A 73 0.19 -34.98 17.19
CA VAL A 73 -0.69 -35.74 16.29
C VAL A 73 -0.76 -35.07 14.91
N ILE A 74 -0.88 -33.74 14.86
CA ILE A 74 -0.90 -32.99 13.59
C ILE A 74 0.45 -33.08 12.88
N TYR A 75 1.57 -32.92 13.58
CA TYR A 75 2.90 -32.97 12.98
C TYR A 75 3.21 -34.35 12.38
N GLN A 76 2.79 -35.42 13.06
CA GLN A 76 2.99 -36.78 12.57
C GLN A 76 2.08 -37.13 11.39
N ASN A 77 0.82 -36.77 11.47
CA ASN A 77 -0.17 -37.21 10.47
C ASN A 77 -0.30 -36.24 9.29
N GLU A 78 -0.04 -34.95 9.51
CA GLU A 78 -0.33 -33.87 8.56
C GLU A 78 0.68 -32.71 8.71
N PRO A 79 2.00 -32.93 8.51
CA PRO A 79 3.02 -31.90 8.68
C PRO A 79 2.76 -30.66 7.79
N GLY A 80 2.07 -30.84 6.65
CA GLY A 80 1.62 -29.75 5.79
C GLY A 80 0.72 -28.73 6.48
N VAL A 81 -0.04 -29.10 7.52
CA VAL A 81 -0.88 -28.16 8.29
C VAL A 81 -0.03 -27.14 9.02
N ILE A 82 1.12 -27.54 9.58
CA ILE A 82 2.02 -26.61 10.28
C ILE A 82 2.65 -25.63 9.30
N VAL A 83 3.04 -26.11 8.13
CA VAL A 83 3.54 -25.24 7.04
C VAL A 83 2.46 -24.24 6.62
N VAL A 84 1.20 -24.66 6.50
CA VAL A 84 0.07 -23.75 6.24
C VAL A 84 -0.09 -22.74 7.37
N CYS A 85 -0.06 -23.16 8.64
CA CYS A 85 -0.17 -22.24 9.79
C CYS A 85 1.00 -21.25 9.89
N LEU A 86 2.16 -21.54 9.29
CA LEU A 86 3.28 -20.60 9.19
C LEU A 86 3.09 -19.63 8.00
N ILE A 87 2.75 -20.16 6.82
CA ILE A 87 2.68 -19.33 5.62
C ILE A 87 1.41 -18.46 5.59
N LEU A 88 0.28 -18.99 6.03
CA LEU A 88 -1.02 -18.33 5.94
C LEU A 88 -1.05 -17.00 6.72
N PRO A 89 -0.58 -16.89 7.97
CA PRO A 89 -0.38 -15.59 8.63
C PRO A 89 0.44 -14.60 7.83
N LEU A 90 1.54 -15.03 7.20
CA LEU A 90 2.40 -14.15 6.40
C LEU A 90 1.64 -13.55 5.21
N LEU A 91 0.75 -14.36 4.64
CA LEU A 91 -0.13 -14.00 3.54
C LEU A 91 -1.27 -13.07 4.01
N PHE A 92 -1.87 -13.34 5.17
CA PHE A 92 -2.97 -12.53 5.72
C PHE A 92 -2.48 -11.26 6.41
N LEU A 93 -1.22 -11.17 6.80
CA LEU A 93 -0.75 -10.07 7.63
C LEU A 93 -1.01 -8.69 6.98
N PRO A 94 -0.80 -8.46 5.66
CA PRO A 94 -1.20 -7.19 5.03
C PRO A 94 -2.69 -6.80 5.19
N LEU A 95 -3.61 -7.76 5.38
CA LEU A 95 -5.03 -7.47 5.66
C LEU A 95 -5.26 -6.93 7.07
N ILE A 96 -4.47 -7.41 8.03
CA ILE A 96 -4.73 -7.18 9.46
C ILE A 96 -3.78 -6.12 10.00
N TYR A 97 -2.60 -5.99 9.37
CA TYR A 97 -1.52 -5.08 9.72
C TYR A 97 -2.00 -3.64 9.66
N ASN A 98 -2.42 -3.12 10.80
CA ASN A 98 -2.74 -1.71 10.93
C ASN A 98 -1.52 -1.06 11.55
N PRO A 99 -0.59 -0.53 10.75
CA PRO A 99 0.54 0.16 11.32
C PRO A 99 0.00 1.25 12.26
N PRO A 100 0.53 1.37 13.49
CA PRO A 100 0.11 2.43 14.40
C PRO A 100 0.23 3.79 13.71
N SER A 101 -0.52 4.80 14.14
CA SER A 101 -0.12 6.18 13.83
C SER A 101 1.35 6.40 14.22
N TYR A 102 2.02 7.34 13.54
CA TYR A 102 3.46 7.61 13.76
C TYR A 102 3.81 7.59 15.26
N PRO A 103 4.89 6.88 15.65
CA PRO A 103 5.12 6.58 17.06
C PRO A 103 5.20 7.86 17.90
N ILE A 104 4.52 7.87 19.05
CA ILE A 104 4.53 9.01 19.98
C ILE A 104 5.84 9.05 20.77
N SER A 105 6.43 7.87 21.03
CA SER A 105 7.66 7.73 21.80
C SER A 105 8.88 8.24 21.03
N PRO A 106 9.68 9.16 21.59
CA PRO A 106 10.92 9.65 20.97
C PRO A 106 11.90 8.53 20.60
N LEU A 107 11.88 7.40 21.33
CA LEU A 107 12.74 6.23 21.06
C LEU A 107 12.48 5.58 19.71
N LEU A 108 11.28 5.77 19.18
CA LEU A 108 10.81 5.15 17.95
C LEU A 108 10.60 6.18 16.84
N ARG A 109 10.92 7.45 17.10
CA ARG A 109 10.85 8.54 16.11
C ARG A 109 12.20 8.69 15.42
N ASN A 110 12.17 9.14 14.17
CA ASN A 110 13.40 9.55 13.50
C ASN A 110 13.87 10.88 14.10
N TRP A 111 15.18 11.02 14.21
CA TRP A 111 15.80 12.33 14.40
C TRP A 111 15.69 13.11 13.10
N THR A 112 15.37 14.39 13.24
CA THR A 112 15.23 15.32 12.14
C THR A 112 16.18 16.46 12.33
N ASP A 113 16.83 16.83 11.24
CA ASP A 113 17.73 17.98 11.15
C ASP A 113 17.05 19.06 10.30
N ILE A 114 16.96 20.28 10.82
CA ILE A 114 16.40 21.43 10.12
C ILE A 114 17.45 22.53 10.16
N ALA A 115 17.94 22.93 9.00
CA ALA A 115 18.80 24.10 8.85
C ALA A 115 18.12 25.15 7.97
N ILE A 116 17.88 26.32 8.53
CA ILE A 116 17.29 27.47 7.85
C ILE A 116 18.43 28.43 7.56
N GLN A 117 18.95 28.37 6.34
CA GLN A 117 20.05 29.21 5.88
C GLN A 117 19.50 30.45 5.16
N PHE A 118 20.01 31.61 5.54
CA PHE A 118 19.72 32.89 4.91
C PHE A 118 21.00 33.45 4.31
N GLU A 119 20.89 33.87 3.06
CA GLU A 119 21.93 34.58 2.33
C GLU A 119 21.38 35.96 1.96
N SER A 120 21.91 36.99 2.62
CA SER A 120 21.49 38.38 2.42
C SER A 120 22.24 38.99 1.24
N ALA A 121 21.55 39.73 0.37
CA ALA A 121 22.23 40.45 -0.71
C ALA A 121 23.16 41.55 -0.14
N ALA A 122 24.33 41.74 -0.75
CA ALA A 122 25.33 42.72 -0.28
C ALA A 122 24.78 44.16 -0.16
N ASN A 123 23.84 44.53 -1.02
CA ASN A 123 23.25 45.87 -1.06
C ASN A 123 21.94 45.97 -0.25
N SER A 124 21.55 44.93 0.49
CA SER A 124 20.32 44.92 1.29
C SER A 124 20.51 45.56 2.67
N GLN A 125 19.41 45.83 3.37
CA GLN A 125 19.46 46.23 4.77
C GLN A 125 19.79 45.02 5.66
N SER A 126 20.21 45.26 6.91
CA SER A 126 20.42 44.16 7.86
C SER A 126 19.13 43.37 8.06
N VAL A 127 19.23 42.05 7.96
CA VAL A 127 18.09 41.15 8.08
C VAL A 127 17.85 40.88 9.55
N ARG A 128 16.62 41.09 10.02
CA ARG A 128 16.23 40.87 11.42
C ARG A 128 15.18 39.78 11.48
N PHE A 129 15.46 38.74 12.26
CA PHE A 129 14.48 37.72 12.64
C PHE A 129 14.14 37.87 14.11
N TYR A 130 12.86 38.06 14.40
CA TYR A 130 12.33 37.99 15.74
C TYR A 130 12.10 36.53 16.14
N ALA A 131 12.10 36.26 17.45
CA ALA A 131 11.87 34.92 17.97
C ALA A 131 10.58 34.25 17.46
N SER A 132 9.55 35.05 17.19
CA SER A 132 8.26 34.64 16.67
C SER A 132 8.21 34.35 15.17
N ASP A 133 9.23 34.77 14.41
CA ASP A 133 9.21 34.68 12.95
C ASP A 133 9.47 33.26 12.45
N ILE A 134 10.15 32.44 13.25
CA ILE A 134 10.43 31.05 12.90
C ILE A 134 9.77 30.16 13.94
N LYS A 135 8.77 29.39 13.48
CA LYS A 135 8.02 28.45 14.32
C LYS A 135 7.99 27.08 13.66
N LEU A 136 8.50 26.09 14.39
CA LEU A 136 8.30 24.69 14.06
C LEU A 136 7.12 24.17 14.89
N ILE A 137 5.96 24.07 14.26
CA ILE A 137 4.76 23.49 14.85
C ILE A 137 4.89 21.97 14.74
N ASN A 138 5.13 21.33 15.88
CA ASN A 138 5.28 19.89 16.03
C ASN A 138 4.04 19.32 16.73
N GLU A 139 3.02 18.93 15.95
CA GLU A 139 1.65 18.67 16.42
C GLU A 139 1.08 19.84 17.24
N LYS A 140 1.01 19.71 18.57
CA LYS A 140 0.47 20.73 19.49
C LYS A 140 1.55 21.61 20.10
N ASN A 141 2.82 21.24 19.93
CA ASN A 141 3.94 21.95 20.53
C ASN A 141 4.53 22.91 19.48
N ALA A 142 4.55 24.20 19.77
CA ALA A 142 5.32 25.16 19.00
C ALA A 142 6.75 25.19 19.54
N ILE A 143 7.72 24.94 18.66
CA ILE A 143 9.13 25.12 18.94
C ILE A 143 9.55 26.44 18.28
N ASP A 144 9.84 27.43 19.10
CA ASP A 144 10.28 28.74 18.65
C ASP A 144 11.78 28.73 18.29
N VAL A 145 12.23 29.78 17.62
CA VAL A 145 13.60 29.88 17.11
C VAL A 145 14.68 29.78 18.20
N GLN A 146 14.34 30.05 19.46
CA GLN A 146 15.29 29.95 20.58
C GLN A 146 15.81 28.53 20.80
N ALA A 147 15.08 27.52 20.33
CA ALA A 147 15.54 26.13 20.34
C ALA A 147 16.53 25.81 19.20
N PHE A 148 16.76 26.74 18.27
CA PHE A 148 17.68 26.57 17.16
C PHE A 148 19.07 27.11 17.53
N ASN A 149 20.10 26.37 17.14
CA ASN A 149 21.49 26.78 17.25
C ASN A 149 21.82 27.71 16.07
N ALA A 150 22.22 28.94 16.38
CA ALA A 150 22.71 29.90 15.40
C ALA A 150 24.14 29.52 14.94
N VAL A 151 24.35 29.39 13.63
CA VAL A 151 25.64 29.07 13.01
C VAL A 151 25.96 30.09 11.93
N GLY A 152 27.12 30.75 12.01
CA GLY A 152 27.54 31.81 11.08
C GLY A 152 27.50 33.20 11.71
N ASP A 153 27.38 34.24 10.87
CA ASP A 153 27.52 35.66 11.27
C ASP A 153 26.29 36.27 11.97
N TRP A 154 25.56 35.48 12.76
CA TRP A 154 24.43 35.98 13.53
C TRP A 154 24.91 36.86 14.69
N GLN A 155 24.40 38.10 14.75
CA GLN A 155 24.46 38.91 15.96
C GLN A 155 23.15 38.68 16.74
N SER A 156 23.21 37.91 17.83
CA SER A 156 22.06 37.65 18.68
C SER A 156 22.02 38.63 19.86
N THR A 157 20.85 39.25 20.08
CA THR A 157 20.56 40.08 21.25
C THR A 157 19.55 39.41 22.20
N GLY A 158 19.42 38.08 22.10
CA GLY A 158 18.45 37.29 22.86
C GLY A 158 17.15 37.06 22.08
N GLU A 159 16.39 38.13 21.80
CA GLU A 159 15.09 38.02 21.11
C GLU A 159 15.15 38.26 19.60
N VAL A 160 16.23 38.89 19.13
CA VAL A 160 16.41 39.26 17.72
C VAL A 160 17.74 38.72 17.21
N PHE A 161 17.67 38.03 16.08
CA PHE A 161 18.81 37.57 15.29
C PHE A 161 19.03 38.56 14.15
N VAL A 162 20.20 39.20 14.12
CA VAL A 162 20.56 40.17 13.08
C VAL A 162 21.65 39.59 12.19
N LEU A 163 21.40 39.57 10.88
CA LEU A 163 22.38 39.19 9.86
C LEU A 163 22.82 40.44 9.10
N LYS A 164 24.14 40.59 8.93
CA LYS A 164 24.71 41.71 8.18
C LYS A 164 24.44 41.56 6.67
N PRO A 165 24.32 42.67 5.93
CA PRO A 165 24.24 42.63 4.47
C PRO A 165 25.40 41.84 3.87
N GLY A 166 25.11 40.96 2.91
CA GLY A 166 26.13 40.14 2.24
C GLY A 166 26.64 38.94 3.05
N SER A 167 26.19 38.75 4.29
CA SER A 167 26.56 37.57 5.10
C SER A 167 25.64 36.38 4.82
N ILE A 168 26.16 35.19 5.13
CA ILE A 168 25.42 33.93 5.14
C ILE A 168 25.41 33.40 6.56
N ALA A 169 24.22 33.03 7.05
CA ALA A 169 24.10 32.37 8.34
C ALA A 169 22.94 31.39 8.35
N SER A 170 22.94 30.44 9.28
CA SER A 170 21.92 29.40 9.40
C SER A 170 21.43 29.23 10.83
N LEU A 171 20.17 28.83 10.98
CA LEU A 171 19.57 28.42 12.25
C LEU A 171 19.33 26.91 12.16
N GLN A 172 19.97 26.14 13.02
CA GLN A 172 19.99 24.69 12.97
C GLN A 172 19.25 24.08 14.15
N TRP A 173 18.36 23.12 13.91
CA TRP A 173 17.63 22.41 14.95
C TRP A 173 17.72 20.91 14.70
N VAL A 174 18.05 20.16 15.75
CA VAL A 174 18.10 18.70 15.72
C VAL A 174 17.21 18.17 16.83
N GLY A 175 16.22 17.36 16.46
CA GLY A 175 15.30 16.79 17.44
C GLY A 175 14.34 15.78 16.83
N THR A 176 13.41 15.28 17.63
CA THR A 176 12.35 14.39 17.13
C THR A 176 11.12 15.19 16.75
N VAL A 177 10.67 14.99 15.52
CA VAL A 177 9.40 15.53 15.01
C VAL A 177 8.31 14.48 15.12
N ALA A 178 7.07 14.93 15.25
CA ALA A 178 5.90 14.09 15.30
C ALA A 178 5.41 13.76 13.89
N GLN A 179 4.22 13.16 13.76
CA GLN A 179 3.74 12.67 12.45
C GLN A 179 3.70 13.77 11.40
N SER A 180 3.27 14.95 11.82
CA SER A 180 3.21 16.13 10.98
C SER A 180 3.91 17.27 11.69
N ALA A 181 4.84 17.89 11.00
CA ALA A 181 5.47 19.12 11.45
C ALA A 181 5.32 20.19 10.38
N THR A 182 5.08 21.42 10.82
CA THR A 182 4.96 22.59 9.95
C THR A 182 5.97 23.63 10.37
N LEU A 183 6.92 23.93 9.50
CA LEU A 183 7.86 25.02 9.66
C LEU A 183 7.27 26.27 9.01
N THR A 184 6.98 27.27 9.83
CA THR A 184 6.53 28.59 9.41
C THR A 184 7.68 29.57 9.57
N ILE A 185 8.03 30.26 8.49
CA ILE A 185 9.06 31.28 8.46
C ILE A 185 8.42 32.56 7.95
N LEU A 186 8.39 33.59 8.78
CA LEU A 186 7.92 34.92 8.45
C LEU A 186 9.12 35.73 7.94
N ALA A 187 9.46 35.53 6.66
CA ALA A 187 10.66 36.09 6.08
C ALA A 187 10.56 37.63 5.99
N PRO A 188 11.57 38.37 6.50
CA PRO A 188 11.58 39.82 6.49
C PRO A 188 11.66 40.37 5.05
N PRO A 189 11.26 41.64 4.86
CA PRO A 189 11.21 42.28 3.54
C PRO A 189 12.61 42.65 3.01
N THR A 190 13.40 41.66 2.62
CA THR A 190 14.78 41.83 2.14
C THR A 190 15.01 41.03 0.87
N ASP A 191 15.95 41.50 0.04
CA ASP A 191 16.50 40.72 -1.06
C ASP A 191 17.47 39.66 -0.52
N GLY A 192 17.34 38.44 -1.02
CA GLY A 192 18.22 37.33 -0.63
C GLY A 192 17.68 35.95 -1.00
N LEU A 193 18.39 34.92 -0.52
CA LEU A 193 17.96 33.53 -0.67
C LEU A 193 17.68 32.92 0.70
N LEU A 194 16.48 32.36 0.87
CA LEU A 194 16.13 31.51 1.98
C LEU A 194 16.25 30.05 1.53
N THR A 195 17.22 29.34 2.10
CA THR A 195 17.40 27.91 1.86
C THR A 195 17.03 27.14 3.12
N VAL A 196 15.99 26.31 3.03
CA VAL A 196 15.61 25.39 4.10
C VAL A 196 16.10 23.99 3.75
N TYR A 197 17.02 23.47 4.56
CA TYR A 197 17.36 22.06 4.60
C TYR A 197 16.46 21.40 5.65
N TRP A 198 15.64 20.45 5.22
CA TRP A 198 14.85 19.61 6.11
C TRP A 198 15.25 18.16 5.85
N ASP A 199 16.04 17.62 6.77
CA ASP A 199 16.87 16.43 6.59
C ASP A 199 17.72 16.55 5.31
N ARG A 200 17.51 15.63 4.36
CA ARG A 200 18.19 15.60 3.07
C ARG A 200 17.49 16.46 1.99
N THR A 201 16.38 17.11 2.33
CA THR A 201 15.59 17.89 1.37
C THR A 201 16.02 19.34 1.41
N LYS A 202 16.42 19.89 0.26
CA LYS A 202 16.78 21.31 0.12
C LYS A 202 15.65 22.07 -0.59
N THR A 203 15.13 23.11 0.04
CA THR A 203 14.14 24.03 -0.54
C THR A 203 14.76 25.41 -0.63
N ILE A 204 14.87 25.97 -1.83
CA ILE A 204 15.41 27.32 -2.05
C ILE A 204 14.25 28.25 -2.41
N ILE A 205 14.17 29.38 -1.72
CA ILE A 205 13.13 30.40 -1.90
C ILE A 205 13.82 31.73 -2.11
N GLU A 206 13.61 32.33 -3.27
CA GLU A 206 14.06 33.68 -3.54
C GLU A 206 13.18 34.68 -2.77
N LEU A 207 13.84 35.51 -1.97
CA LEU A 207 13.23 36.63 -1.26
C LEU A 207 13.50 37.90 -2.09
N LYS A 208 12.43 38.64 -2.38
CA LYS A 208 12.50 39.93 -3.08
C LYS A 208 12.09 41.01 -2.10
N GLY A 209 12.82 42.13 -2.09
CA GLY A 209 12.55 43.30 -1.28
C GLY A 209 11.11 43.77 -1.51
N GLY A 210 10.37 44.03 -0.43
CA GLY A 210 8.94 44.32 -0.52
C GLY A 210 8.18 44.06 0.77
N ALA A 211 7.09 43.30 0.70
CA ALA A 211 6.31 42.90 1.87
C ALA A 211 6.89 41.67 2.55
N GLN A 212 6.62 41.53 3.86
CA GLN A 212 6.94 40.32 4.61
C GLN A 212 6.27 39.10 3.97
N ARG A 213 7.01 38.01 3.79
CA ARG A 213 6.51 36.79 3.14
C ARG A 213 6.43 35.65 4.13
N GLN A 214 5.24 35.09 4.33
CA GLN A 214 5.07 33.86 5.08
C GLN A 214 5.41 32.65 4.20
N VAL A 215 6.42 31.89 4.61
CA VAL A 215 6.79 30.62 4.03
C VAL A 215 6.31 29.52 4.97
N VAL A 216 5.49 28.60 4.44
CA VAL A 216 4.98 27.47 5.21
C VAL A 216 5.43 26.19 4.54
N LEU A 217 6.27 25.42 5.23
CA LEU A 217 6.72 24.11 4.80
C LEU A 217 6.10 23.08 5.73
N ALA A 218 5.28 22.20 5.19
CA ALA A 218 4.68 21.11 5.96
C ALA A 218 5.30 19.78 5.53
N ARG A 219 5.63 18.94 6.51
CA ARG A 219 6.15 17.60 6.27
C ARG A 219 5.40 16.57 7.10
N LYS A 220 4.97 15.51 6.43
CA LYS A 220 4.45 14.29 7.06
C LYS A 220 5.55 13.24 7.12
N PHE A 221 5.77 12.67 8.29
CA PHE A 221 6.73 11.60 8.53
C PHE A 221 5.98 10.26 8.55
N SER A 222 6.54 9.27 7.85
CA SER A 222 6.10 7.88 8.01
C SER A 222 6.76 7.25 9.22
N ILE A 223 6.10 6.24 9.79
CA ILE A 223 6.71 5.36 10.79
C ILE A 223 8.07 4.89 10.25
N PRO A 224 9.14 4.92 11.05
CA PRO A 224 10.44 4.45 10.59
C PRO A 224 10.34 3.00 10.11
N PHE A 225 10.96 2.69 8.98
CA PHE A 225 10.89 1.35 8.37
C PHE A 225 11.19 0.22 9.36
N ALA A 226 12.23 0.38 10.20
CA ALA A 226 12.60 -0.60 11.22
C ALA A 226 11.45 -0.89 12.21
N VAL A 227 10.75 0.15 12.67
CA VAL A 227 9.60 0.01 13.59
C VAL A 227 8.44 -0.68 12.88
N SER A 228 8.18 -0.32 11.62
CA SER A 228 7.14 -0.96 10.80
C SER A 228 7.41 -2.45 10.63
N VAL A 229 8.66 -2.83 10.32
CA VAL A 229 9.10 -4.23 10.19
C VAL A 229 9.01 -4.97 11.53
N SER A 230 9.45 -4.38 12.64
CA SER A 230 9.33 -5.02 13.96
C SER A 230 7.87 -5.26 14.36
N PHE A 231 6.99 -4.29 14.08
CA PHE A 231 5.56 -4.43 14.33
C PHE A 231 4.94 -5.53 13.45
N PHE A 232 5.35 -5.60 12.18
CA PHE A 232 4.93 -6.64 11.24
C PHE A 232 5.34 -8.03 11.75
N VAL A 233 6.59 -8.20 12.17
CA VAL A 233 7.09 -9.48 12.71
C VAL A 233 6.34 -9.88 13.98
N ALA A 234 6.07 -8.93 14.88
CA ALA A 234 5.32 -9.19 16.11
C ALA A 234 3.89 -9.68 15.81
N GLU A 235 3.17 -9.02 14.90
CA GLU A 235 1.83 -9.44 14.51
C GLU A 235 1.83 -10.77 13.76
N TYR A 236 2.83 -11.02 12.90
CA TYR A 236 3.01 -12.30 12.22
C TYR A 236 3.09 -13.45 13.24
N ILE A 237 3.95 -13.33 14.24
CA ILE A 237 4.13 -14.35 15.29
C ILE A 237 2.80 -14.64 15.99
N LEU A 238 2.04 -13.58 16.31
CA LEU A 238 0.73 -13.73 16.94
C LEU A 238 -0.28 -14.44 16.06
N LEU A 239 -0.37 -14.05 14.79
CA LEU A 239 -1.27 -14.69 13.85
C LEU A 239 -0.92 -16.16 13.65
N VAL A 240 0.36 -16.53 13.57
CA VAL A 240 0.81 -17.95 13.52
C VAL A 240 0.23 -18.75 14.67
N ILE A 241 0.33 -18.23 15.90
CA ILE A 241 -0.19 -18.93 17.08
C ILE A 241 -1.71 -19.01 17.03
N ILE A 242 -2.40 -17.91 16.69
CA ILE A 242 -3.87 -17.89 16.58
C ILE A 242 -4.35 -18.91 15.55
N PHE A 243 -3.77 -18.92 14.35
CA PHE A 243 -4.12 -19.88 13.30
C PHE A 243 -3.84 -21.32 13.71
N LEU A 244 -2.72 -21.57 14.39
CA LEU A 244 -2.38 -22.89 14.91
C LEU A 244 -3.43 -23.37 15.91
N VAL A 245 -3.79 -22.53 16.87
CA VAL A 245 -4.82 -22.83 17.89
C VAL A 245 -6.17 -23.06 17.24
N ILE A 246 -6.63 -22.16 16.38
CA ILE A 246 -7.92 -22.30 15.67
C ILE A 246 -7.97 -23.62 14.88
N THR A 247 -6.90 -23.95 14.16
CA THR A 247 -6.82 -25.19 13.38
C THR A 247 -6.91 -26.42 14.27
N ILE A 248 -6.21 -26.41 15.41
CA ILE A 248 -6.27 -27.48 16.41
C ILE A 248 -7.70 -27.65 16.98
N PHE A 249 -8.46 -26.56 17.15
CA PHE A 249 -9.81 -26.61 17.71
C PHE A 249 -10.91 -26.93 16.69
N LEU A 250 -10.76 -26.50 15.44
CA LEU A 250 -11.79 -26.67 14.40
C LEU A 250 -11.71 -28.00 13.67
N LYS A 251 -10.56 -28.69 13.69
CA LYS A 251 -10.34 -29.96 12.98
C LYS A 251 -11.42 -31.00 13.28
N ASP A 252 -11.90 -31.05 14.52
CA ASP A 252 -12.85 -32.09 14.97
C ASP A 252 -14.33 -31.71 14.75
N ARG A 253 -14.65 -30.48 14.30
CA ARG A 253 -16.03 -29.94 14.37
C ARG A 253 -16.73 -29.68 13.04
N ILE A 254 -16.07 -29.84 11.89
CA ILE A 254 -16.66 -29.45 10.59
C ILE A 254 -16.99 -30.67 9.72
N VAL A 255 -18.08 -31.38 10.07
CA VAL A 255 -18.69 -32.41 9.22
C VAL A 255 -19.93 -31.83 8.54
N LEU A 256 -19.73 -31.07 7.45
CA LEU A 256 -20.84 -30.61 6.60
C LEU A 256 -21.04 -31.57 5.40
N GLY A 257 -22.29 -31.83 4.98
CA GLY A 257 -22.60 -32.68 3.83
C GLY A 257 -22.11 -32.11 2.48
N ALA A 258 -21.66 -32.98 1.56
CA ALA A 258 -20.99 -32.59 0.31
C ALA A 258 -21.84 -31.72 -0.65
N ARG A 259 -23.17 -31.87 -0.64
CA ARG A 259 -24.08 -31.11 -1.51
C ARG A 259 -24.39 -29.71 -0.98
N LEU A 260 -24.67 -29.59 0.33
CA LEU A 260 -24.76 -28.29 1.01
C LEU A 260 -23.44 -27.51 0.92
N LYS A 261 -22.30 -28.22 0.97
CA LYS A 261 -20.97 -27.63 0.78
C LYS A 261 -20.81 -26.88 -0.55
N ARG A 262 -21.41 -27.36 -1.65
CA ARG A 262 -21.21 -26.72 -2.97
C ARG A 262 -22.08 -25.47 -3.17
N ILE A 263 -23.38 -25.56 -2.89
CA ILE A 263 -24.28 -24.40 -3.06
C ILE A 263 -23.96 -23.33 -2.01
N GLY A 264 -23.79 -23.74 -0.76
CA GLY A 264 -23.38 -22.84 0.32
C GLY A 264 -22.08 -22.11 -0.01
N PHE A 265 -21.12 -22.77 -0.67
CA PHE A 265 -19.85 -22.15 -1.01
C PHE A 265 -19.98 -20.90 -1.88
N TYR A 266 -20.84 -20.89 -2.91
CA TYR A 266 -20.99 -19.72 -3.77
C TYR A 266 -21.70 -18.56 -3.07
N TYR A 267 -22.70 -18.85 -2.23
CA TYR A 267 -23.31 -17.83 -1.38
C TYR A 267 -22.30 -17.26 -0.39
N TRP A 268 -21.49 -18.11 0.24
CA TRP A 268 -20.39 -17.68 1.11
C TRP A 268 -19.35 -16.85 0.37
N LEU A 269 -19.00 -17.21 -0.86
CA LEU A 269 -18.07 -16.45 -1.69
C LEU A 269 -18.62 -15.04 -1.98
N ILE A 270 -19.87 -14.92 -2.41
CA ILE A 270 -20.51 -13.62 -2.65
C ILE A 270 -20.57 -12.82 -1.36
N PHE A 271 -20.99 -13.45 -0.25
CA PHE A 271 -21.02 -12.81 1.06
C PHE A 271 -19.64 -12.28 1.49
N ILE A 272 -18.59 -13.10 1.35
CA ILE A 272 -17.21 -12.71 1.65
C ILE A 272 -16.77 -11.55 0.75
N ALA A 273 -17.06 -11.62 -0.55
CA ALA A 273 -16.72 -10.54 -1.49
C ALA A 273 -17.42 -9.22 -1.13
N VAL A 274 -18.71 -9.26 -0.76
CA VAL A 274 -19.48 -8.09 -0.29
C VAL A 274 -18.88 -7.55 1.00
N LEU A 275 -18.67 -8.41 2.00
CA LEU A 275 -18.13 -8.02 3.31
C LEU A 275 -16.75 -7.36 3.17
N LEU A 276 -15.82 -8.01 2.44
CA LEU A 276 -14.49 -7.45 2.18
C LEU A 276 -14.59 -6.12 1.43
N SER A 277 -15.48 -6.02 0.44
CA SER A 277 -15.65 -4.78 -0.33
C SER A 277 -16.14 -3.63 0.53
N VAL A 278 -17.15 -3.85 1.39
CA VAL A 278 -17.70 -2.82 2.29
C VAL A 278 -16.63 -2.37 3.30
N VAL A 279 -15.93 -3.32 3.93
CA VAL A 279 -14.87 -3.01 4.90
C VAL A 279 -13.73 -2.22 4.24
N LEU A 280 -13.29 -2.64 3.06
CA LEU A 280 -12.21 -1.96 2.35
C LEU A 280 -12.59 -0.56 1.91
N VAL A 281 -13.78 -0.37 1.34
CA VAL A 281 -14.24 0.96 0.92
C VAL A 281 -14.39 1.86 2.14
N ARG A 282 -14.90 1.36 3.26
CA ARG A 282 -14.94 2.13 4.51
C ARG A 282 -13.55 2.60 4.94
N ILE A 283 -12.58 1.69 5.00
CA ILE A 283 -11.18 2.04 5.35
C ILE A 283 -10.61 3.06 4.37
N GLN A 284 -10.86 2.88 3.07
CA GLN A 284 -10.40 3.82 2.03
C GLN A 284 -11.02 5.21 2.22
N VAL A 285 -12.32 5.30 2.48
CA VAL A 285 -13.00 6.57 2.74
C VAL A 285 -12.46 7.23 4.02
N GLU A 286 -12.31 6.48 5.11
CA GLU A 286 -11.75 6.99 6.37
C GLU A 286 -10.29 7.44 6.21
N SER A 287 -9.54 6.88 5.26
CA SER A 287 -8.17 7.29 4.96
C SER A 287 -8.04 8.57 4.12
N LEU A 288 -9.12 9.04 3.49
CA LEU A 288 -9.10 10.30 2.73
C LEU A 288 -8.96 11.49 3.69
N ASN A 289 -8.24 12.52 3.28
CA ASN A 289 -8.05 13.74 4.07
C ASN A 289 -9.39 14.49 4.27
N GLY A 290 -10.07 14.26 5.39
CA GLY A 290 -11.43 14.77 5.66
C GLY A 290 -12.56 13.79 5.36
N GLY A 291 -12.24 12.51 5.09
CA GLY A 291 -13.20 11.44 4.91
C GLY A 291 -14.23 11.71 3.82
N ALA A 292 -15.52 11.64 4.16
CA ALA A 292 -16.61 11.93 3.23
C ALA A 292 -16.60 13.37 2.69
N ALA A 293 -16.06 14.34 3.42
CA ALA A 293 -15.98 15.73 2.96
C ALA A 293 -14.99 15.91 1.79
N TYR A 294 -13.97 15.05 1.72
CA TYR A 294 -13.06 14.99 0.58
C TYR A 294 -13.80 14.59 -0.70
N ILE A 295 -14.75 13.67 -0.60
CA ILE A 295 -15.53 13.18 -1.74
C ILE A 295 -16.39 14.31 -2.31
N THR A 296 -17.08 15.08 -1.45
CA THR A 296 -17.93 16.19 -1.89
C THR A 296 -17.17 17.39 -2.45
N SER A 297 -15.90 17.55 -2.07
CA SER A 297 -15.07 18.68 -2.50
C SER A 297 -14.14 18.28 -3.63
N VAL A 298 -13.01 17.67 -3.29
CA VAL A 298 -11.90 17.43 -4.23
C VAL A 298 -12.25 16.36 -5.25
N GLN A 299 -12.85 15.22 -4.82
CA GLN A 299 -13.19 14.15 -5.76
C GLN A 299 -14.28 14.59 -6.74
N MET A 300 -15.33 15.26 -6.25
CA MET A 300 -16.40 15.78 -7.10
C MET A 300 -15.88 16.80 -8.13
N THR A 301 -14.99 17.70 -7.71
CA THR A 301 -14.37 18.67 -8.62
C THR A 301 -13.59 17.96 -9.73
N ARG A 302 -12.73 17.01 -9.36
CA ARG A 302 -11.96 16.23 -10.34
C ARG A 302 -12.85 15.44 -11.30
N HIS A 303 -13.90 14.81 -10.77
CA HIS A 303 -14.88 14.08 -11.55
C HIS A 303 -15.51 14.99 -12.64
N LEU A 304 -16.00 16.17 -12.23
CA LEU A 304 -16.57 17.15 -13.16
C LEU A 304 -15.52 17.69 -14.15
N ASP A 305 -14.28 17.91 -13.71
CA ASP A 305 -13.20 18.36 -14.57
C ASP A 305 -12.87 17.33 -15.66
N ILE A 306 -12.91 16.03 -15.35
CA ILE A 306 -12.71 14.97 -16.36
C ILE A 306 -13.88 14.97 -17.35
N LEU A 307 -15.12 14.99 -16.86
CA LEU A 307 -16.32 15.00 -17.73
C LEU A 307 -16.37 16.23 -18.64
N ARG A 308 -15.79 17.35 -18.22
CA ARG A 308 -15.71 18.60 -19.00
C ARG A 308 -14.45 18.74 -19.86
N GLY A 309 -13.51 17.79 -19.83
CA GLY A 309 -12.22 17.91 -20.51
C GLY A 309 -11.35 19.06 -19.98
N GLN A 310 -11.47 19.35 -18.69
CA GLN A 310 -10.72 20.39 -17.96
C GLN A 310 -9.64 19.82 -17.03
N ALA A 311 -9.70 18.51 -16.73
CA ALA A 311 -8.68 17.86 -15.90
C ALA A 311 -7.28 17.92 -16.56
N PRO A 312 -6.20 17.94 -15.78
CA PRO A 312 -4.86 17.95 -16.34
C PRO A 312 -4.51 16.61 -17.01
N ASN A 313 -3.53 16.64 -17.92
CA ASN A 313 -3.01 15.43 -18.55
C ASN A 313 -2.28 14.57 -17.49
N PRO A 314 -2.45 13.23 -17.45
CA PRO A 314 -3.21 12.39 -18.37
C PRO A 314 -4.67 12.11 -17.96
N TRP A 315 -5.16 12.69 -16.87
CA TRP A 315 -6.44 12.29 -16.27
C TRP A 315 -7.66 12.60 -17.12
N GLN A 316 -7.62 13.66 -17.94
CA GLN A 316 -8.72 14.02 -18.82
C GLN A 316 -9.15 12.94 -19.82
N TYR A 317 -8.25 12.01 -20.17
CA TYR A 317 -8.56 10.95 -21.14
C TYR A 317 -9.26 9.74 -20.51
N ARG A 318 -9.45 9.73 -19.18
CA ARG A 318 -9.91 8.58 -18.41
C ARG A 318 -11.41 8.60 -18.18
N ILE A 319 -12.16 8.67 -19.27
CA ILE A 319 -13.59 9.02 -19.25
C ILE A 319 -14.49 7.87 -18.79
N LEU A 320 -14.13 6.60 -19.04
CA LEU A 320 -15.03 5.48 -18.75
C LEU A 320 -15.40 5.40 -17.27
N SER A 321 -14.42 5.53 -16.38
CA SER A 321 -14.66 5.39 -14.95
C SER A 321 -15.56 6.49 -14.40
N GLU A 322 -15.43 7.70 -14.93
CA GLU A 322 -16.23 8.85 -14.54
C GLU A 322 -17.65 8.76 -15.10
N ILE A 323 -17.84 8.29 -16.35
CA ILE A 323 -19.18 8.05 -16.90
C ILE A 323 -19.95 7.03 -16.05
N VAL A 324 -19.28 5.95 -15.64
CA VAL A 324 -19.92 4.95 -14.77
C VAL A 324 -20.21 5.53 -13.39
N ALA A 325 -19.30 6.32 -12.81
CA ALA A 325 -19.54 6.99 -11.54
C ALA A 325 -20.74 7.95 -11.61
N GLU A 326 -20.86 8.74 -12.68
CA GLU A 326 -21.96 9.67 -12.91
C GLU A 326 -23.31 8.93 -12.98
N PHE A 327 -23.36 7.76 -13.61
CA PHE A 327 -24.56 6.91 -13.62
C PHE A 327 -25.00 6.51 -12.21
N PHE A 328 -24.07 6.16 -11.31
CA PHE A 328 -24.41 5.87 -9.91
C PHE A 328 -24.84 7.13 -9.16
N ILE A 329 -24.17 8.26 -9.34
CA ILE A 329 -24.59 9.54 -8.73
C ILE A 329 -26.01 9.88 -9.16
N PHE A 330 -26.33 9.74 -10.45
CA PHE A 330 -27.65 9.94 -11.01
C PHE A 330 -28.71 9.03 -10.37
N ILE A 331 -28.47 7.72 -10.27
CA ILE A 331 -29.40 6.79 -9.59
C ILE A 331 -29.66 7.23 -8.14
N PHE A 332 -28.60 7.56 -7.39
CA PHE A 332 -28.74 7.93 -5.98
C PHE A 332 -29.34 9.32 -5.78
N SER A 333 -29.29 10.20 -6.79
CA SER A 333 -29.93 11.52 -6.75
C SER A 333 -31.46 11.46 -6.71
N PHE A 334 -32.07 10.35 -7.16
CA PHE A 334 -33.52 10.11 -7.02
C PHE A 334 -33.94 9.75 -5.59
N LEU A 335 -33.00 9.41 -4.72
CA LEU A 335 -33.30 9.08 -3.33
C LEU A 335 -33.24 10.36 -2.48
N PRO A 336 -34.17 10.58 -1.53
CA PRO A 336 -34.20 11.76 -0.66
C PRO A 336 -33.13 11.68 0.45
N LEU A 337 -31.87 11.44 0.07
CA LEU A 337 -30.73 11.30 0.97
C LEU A 337 -29.87 12.56 0.90
N GLN A 338 -29.59 13.18 2.06
CA GLN A 338 -28.77 14.40 2.17
C GLN A 338 -27.36 14.25 1.58
N ARG A 339 -26.87 13.01 1.39
CA ARG A 339 -25.54 12.69 0.87
C ARG A 339 -25.58 11.76 -0.35
N ALA A 340 -26.58 11.92 -1.21
CA ALA A 340 -26.78 11.09 -2.41
C ALA A 340 -25.51 10.93 -3.26
N VAL A 341 -24.78 12.02 -3.55
CA VAL A 341 -23.54 11.99 -4.36
C VAL A 341 -22.45 11.13 -3.71
N VAL A 342 -22.21 11.33 -2.40
CA VAL A 342 -21.21 10.55 -1.65
C VAL A 342 -21.57 9.07 -1.67
N LEU A 343 -22.86 8.76 -1.47
CA LEU A 343 -23.34 7.39 -1.48
C LEU A 343 -23.19 6.76 -2.87
N GLY A 344 -23.45 7.50 -3.95
CA GLY A 344 -23.23 7.05 -5.33
C GLY A 344 -21.79 6.61 -5.57
N PHE A 345 -20.81 7.44 -5.20
CA PHE A 345 -19.39 7.08 -5.30
C PHE A 345 -19.01 5.87 -4.43
N ILE A 346 -19.49 5.81 -3.19
CA ILE A 346 -19.20 4.70 -2.27
C ILE A 346 -19.77 3.38 -2.79
N VAL A 347 -21.05 3.37 -3.21
CA VAL A 347 -21.72 2.17 -3.71
C VAL A 347 -21.07 1.69 -5.00
N PHE A 348 -20.75 2.62 -5.92
CA PHE A 348 -19.99 2.29 -7.12
C PHE A 348 -18.66 1.60 -6.77
N ARG A 349 -17.91 2.15 -5.81
CA ARG A 349 -16.65 1.56 -5.36
C ARG A 349 -16.81 0.16 -4.77
N VAL A 350 -17.86 -0.04 -3.96
CA VAL A 350 -18.17 -1.35 -3.35
C VAL A 350 -18.46 -2.38 -4.45
N LEU A 351 -19.30 -2.03 -5.43
CA LEU A 351 -19.61 -2.92 -6.55
C LEU A 351 -18.38 -3.23 -7.40
N GLN A 352 -17.52 -2.24 -7.63
CA GLN A 352 -16.26 -2.44 -8.34
C GLN A 352 -15.36 -3.45 -7.62
N ASN A 353 -15.22 -3.35 -6.30
CA ASN A 353 -14.45 -4.32 -5.51
C ASN A 353 -15.07 -5.73 -5.51
N ILE A 354 -16.41 -5.83 -5.46
CA ILE A 354 -17.10 -7.12 -5.58
C ILE A 354 -16.74 -7.78 -6.92
N VAL A 355 -16.81 -7.03 -8.03
CA VAL A 355 -16.44 -7.53 -9.36
C VAL A 355 -14.98 -7.97 -9.38
N ILE A 356 -14.05 -7.18 -8.83
CA ILE A 356 -12.64 -7.57 -8.72
C ILE A 356 -12.49 -8.91 -8.02
N PHE A 357 -13.13 -9.09 -6.85
CA PHE A 357 -12.99 -10.33 -6.08
C PHE A 357 -13.61 -11.55 -6.78
N LEU A 358 -14.77 -11.39 -7.42
CA LEU A 358 -15.41 -12.48 -8.15
C LEU A 358 -14.62 -12.90 -9.40
N VAL A 359 -14.10 -11.93 -10.17
CA VAL A 359 -13.28 -12.21 -11.36
C VAL A 359 -11.92 -12.79 -10.94
N ALA A 360 -11.29 -12.24 -9.90
CA ALA A 360 -10.05 -12.79 -9.33
C ALA A 360 -10.26 -14.23 -8.84
N PHE A 361 -11.37 -14.52 -8.13
CA PHE A 361 -11.70 -15.88 -7.72
C PHE A 361 -11.81 -16.83 -8.91
N ALA A 362 -12.54 -16.43 -9.96
CA ALA A 362 -12.71 -17.26 -11.16
C ALA A 362 -11.35 -17.57 -11.81
N LEU A 363 -10.47 -16.57 -11.91
CA LEU A 363 -9.11 -16.74 -12.41
C LEU A 363 -8.30 -17.67 -11.51
N TYR A 364 -8.21 -17.39 -10.22
CA TYR A 364 -7.41 -18.17 -9.29
C TYR A 364 -7.91 -19.61 -9.15
N LYS A 365 -9.22 -19.82 -9.24
CA LYS A 365 -9.83 -21.16 -9.27
C LYS A 365 -9.43 -21.92 -10.53
N ARG A 366 -9.44 -21.24 -11.69
CA ARG A 366 -9.01 -21.84 -12.97
C ARG A 366 -7.54 -22.27 -12.91
N LEU A 367 -6.68 -21.49 -12.26
CA LEU A 367 -5.25 -21.77 -12.16
C LEU A 367 -4.92 -22.85 -11.12
N SER A 368 -5.44 -22.70 -9.91
CA SER A 368 -5.12 -23.59 -8.79
C SER A 368 -5.93 -24.89 -8.81
N HIS A 369 -7.07 -24.92 -9.50
CA HIS A 369 -8.08 -25.97 -9.45
C HIS A 369 -8.68 -26.20 -8.04
N SER A 370 -8.39 -25.34 -7.06
CA SER A 370 -8.83 -25.48 -5.67
C SER A 370 -9.65 -24.27 -5.22
N ASN A 371 -10.81 -24.52 -4.59
CA ASN A 371 -11.64 -23.45 -4.04
C ASN A 371 -10.94 -22.72 -2.90
N GLY A 372 -10.24 -23.47 -2.04
CA GLY A 372 -9.50 -22.90 -0.91
C GLY A 372 -8.34 -22.01 -1.35
N MET A 373 -7.57 -22.44 -2.36
CA MET A 373 -6.49 -21.60 -2.90
C MET A 373 -7.00 -20.35 -3.60
N ALA A 374 -8.14 -20.44 -4.29
CA ALA A 374 -8.76 -19.29 -4.92
C ALA A 374 -9.28 -18.28 -3.88
N LEU A 375 -9.92 -18.75 -2.80
CA LEU A 375 -10.32 -17.91 -1.66
C LEU A 375 -9.10 -17.26 -0.99
N LEU A 376 -8.02 -18.01 -0.77
CA LEU A 376 -6.76 -17.46 -0.28
C LEU A 376 -6.25 -16.34 -1.18
N GLY A 377 -6.32 -16.53 -2.50
CA GLY A 377 -5.97 -15.47 -3.47
C GLY A 377 -6.83 -14.22 -3.34
N ILE A 378 -8.16 -14.35 -3.13
CA ILE A 378 -9.03 -13.18 -2.88
C ILE A 378 -8.62 -12.46 -1.61
N VAL A 379 -8.39 -13.21 -0.53
CA VAL A 379 -7.97 -12.67 0.76
C VAL A 379 -6.66 -11.89 0.60
N LEU A 380 -5.69 -12.46 -0.10
CA LEU A 380 -4.42 -11.79 -0.42
C LEU A 380 -4.65 -10.49 -1.18
N LEU A 381 -5.51 -10.53 -2.19
CA LEU A 381 -5.85 -9.36 -2.99
C LEU A 381 -6.54 -8.27 -2.14
N ALA A 382 -7.46 -8.66 -1.26
CA ALA A 382 -8.09 -7.75 -0.32
C ALA A 382 -7.05 -7.10 0.63
N GLY A 383 -6.03 -7.85 1.04
CA GLY A 383 -4.91 -7.34 1.86
C GLY A 383 -4.12 -6.28 1.13
N THR A 384 -3.77 -6.57 -0.12
CA THR A 384 -3.11 -5.59 -0.98
C THR A 384 -3.98 -4.37 -1.23
N MET A 385 -5.27 -4.53 -1.51
CA MET A 385 -6.19 -3.41 -1.75
C MET A 385 -6.42 -2.55 -0.50
N ARG A 386 -6.31 -3.13 0.71
CA ARG A 386 -6.32 -2.38 1.97
C ARG A 386 -5.09 -1.47 2.09
N GLY A 387 -3.91 -2.02 1.81
CA GLY A 387 -2.65 -1.28 1.87
C GLY A 387 -2.41 -0.34 0.69
N ALA A 388 -3.22 -0.42 -0.37
CA ALA A 388 -3.10 0.37 -1.59
C ALA A 388 -3.36 1.87 -1.32
N PHE A 389 -2.29 2.57 -0.97
CA PHE A 389 -2.30 3.96 -0.56
C PHE A 389 -2.52 4.90 -1.74
N TYR A 390 -3.36 5.91 -1.52
CA TYR A 390 -3.41 7.10 -2.36
C TYR A 390 -4.00 8.31 -1.63
N ASP A 391 -3.28 9.41 -1.69
CA ASP A 391 -3.61 10.65 -0.97
C ASP A 391 -4.54 11.59 -1.78
N ALA A 392 -5.38 11.05 -2.68
CA ALA A 392 -6.14 11.92 -3.57
C ALA A 392 -7.52 11.49 -4.12
N ASP A 393 -8.08 10.30 -3.89
CA ASP A 393 -9.46 9.88 -4.29
C ASP A 393 -9.67 8.35 -4.13
N LEU A 394 -10.89 7.88 -4.46
CA LEU A 394 -11.26 6.46 -4.59
C LEU A 394 -10.73 5.75 -5.86
N ALA A 395 -10.17 6.47 -6.83
CA ALA A 395 -9.61 6.03 -8.12
C ALA A 395 -10.26 4.87 -8.85
N PHE A 396 -11.50 5.09 -9.26
CA PHE A 396 -12.26 4.15 -10.06
C PHE A 396 -11.49 3.63 -11.28
N ASN A 397 -10.76 4.51 -11.98
CA ASN A 397 -9.93 4.13 -13.13
C ASN A 397 -8.88 3.04 -12.82
N THR A 398 -8.17 3.14 -11.70
CA THR A 398 -7.08 2.21 -11.35
C THR A 398 -7.65 0.82 -11.03
N TYR A 399 -8.80 0.78 -10.37
CA TYR A 399 -9.47 -0.47 -10.04
C TYR A 399 -10.19 -1.09 -11.24
N PHE A 400 -10.60 -0.29 -12.23
CA PHE A 400 -11.05 -0.81 -13.51
C PHE A 400 -9.91 -1.49 -14.28
N ASP A 401 -8.67 -0.99 -14.22
CA ASP A 401 -7.53 -1.72 -14.80
C ASP A 401 -7.45 -3.14 -14.21
N VAL A 402 -7.56 -3.28 -12.89
CA VAL A 402 -7.55 -4.60 -12.23
C VAL A 402 -8.63 -5.51 -12.82
N ILE A 403 -9.85 -5.01 -13.00
CA ILE A 403 -10.95 -5.77 -13.63
C ILE A 403 -10.58 -6.17 -15.06
N PHE A 404 -10.13 -5.23 -15.89
CA PHE A 404 -9.82 -5.49 -17.30
C PHE A 404 -8.67 -6.48 -17.47
N TYR A 405 -7.60 -6.38 -16.68
CA TYR A 405 -6.49 -7.33 -16.76
C TYR A 405 -6.88 -8.73 -16.29
N LEU A 406 -7.69 -8.85 -15.24
CA LEU A 406 -8.19 -10.15 -14.78
C LEU A 406 -9.16 -10.78 -15.78
N LEU A 407 -10.07 -9.99 -16.37
CA LEU A 407 -10.98 -10.44 -17.43
C LEU A 407 -10.22 -10.85 -18.69
N ALA A 408 -9.24 -10.05 -19.12
CA ALA A 408 -8.40 -10.37 -20.26
C ALA A 408 -7.72 -11.72 -20.08
N ALA A 409 -7.12 -11.97 -18.91
CA ALA A 409 -6.50 -13.24 -18.60
C ALA A 409 -7.49 -14.41 -18.66
N LEU A 410 -8.70 -14.27 -18.09
CA LEU A 410 -9.75 -15.30 -18.17
C LEU A 410 -10.20 -15.59 -19.59
N LEU A 411 -10.44 -14.55 -20.41
CA LEU A 411 -10.84 -14.69 -21.81
C LEU A 411 -9.75 -15.37 -22.63
N ILE A 412 -8.49 -14.99 -22.41
CA ILE A 412 -7.34 -15.61 -23.08
C ILE A 412 -7.21 -17.09 -22.70
N LEU A 413 -7.35 -17.44 -21.40
CA LEU A 413 -7.30 -18.84 -20.96
C LEU A 413 -8.42 -19.71 -21.55
N ASN A 414 -9.58 -19.10 -21.79
CA ASN A 414 -10.73 -19.77 -22.40
C ASN A 414 -10.70 -19.68 -23.94
N ARG A 415 -9.61 -19.15 -24.53
CA ARG A 415 -9.43 -18.97 -25.98
C ARG A 415 -10.53 -18.10 -26.64
N HIS A 416 -11.13 -17.22 -25.86
CA HIS A 416 -12.15 -16.27 -26.31
C HIS A 416 -11.50 -14.97 -26.80
N TYR A 417 -10.58 -15.07 -27.77
CA TYR A 417 -9.74 -13.95 -28.19
C TYR A 417 -10.52 -12.78 -28.80
N PHE A 418 -11.66 -13.04 -29.45
CA PHE A 418 -12.52 -11.97 -29.98
C PHE A 418 -13.06 -11.06 -28.86
N TRP A 419 -13.43 -11.62 -27.72
CA TRP A 419 -13.91 -10.84 -26.57
C TRP A 419 -12.80 -9.98 -25.96
N VAL A 420 -11.53 -10.34 -26.14
CA VAL A 420 -10.40 -9.48 -25.74
C VAL A 420 -10.38 -8.20 -26.56
N VAL A 421 -10.72 -8.25 -27.85
CA VAL A 421 -10.84 -7.05 -28.70
C VAL A 421 -11.91 -6.10 -28.16
N ILE A 422 -13.09 -6.63 -27.84
CA ILE A 422 -14.19 -5.84 -27.25
C ILE A 422 -13.76 -5.24 -25.91
N LEU A 423 -13.09 -6.04 -25.07
CA LEU A 423 -12.55 -5.59 -23.79
C LEU A 423 -11.54 -4.43 -23.96
N THR A 424 -10.71 -4.46 -25.00
CA THR A 424 -9.74 -3.40 -25.30
C THR A 424 -10.40 -2.06 -25.59
N VAL A 425 -11.59 -2.03 -26.19
CA VAL A 425 -12.36 -0.78 -26.38
C VAL A 425 -12.62 -0.12 -25.03
N PHE A 426 -13.19 -0.86 -24.09
CA PHE A 426 -13.50 -0.31 -22.76
C PHE A 426 -12.24 0.01 -21.95
N ALA A 427 -11.23 -0.86 -22.01
CA ALA A 427 -9.99 -0.64 -21.27
C ALA A 427 -9.22 0.60 -21.76
N SER A 428 -9.23 0.88 -23.06
CA SER A 428 -8.57 2.06 -23.64
C SER A 428 -9.29 3.38 -23.33
N LEU A 429 -10.62 3.35 -23.13
CA LEU A 429 -11.39 4.49 -22.60
C LEU A 429 -11.13 4.76 -21.11
N ASN A 430 -10.47 3.83 -20.42
CA ASN A 430 -10.18 3.92 -19.00
C ASN A 430 -8.77 4.45 -18.73
N ARG A 431 -7.73 3.78 -19.25
CA ARG A 431 -6.32 4.18 -19.05
C ARG A 431 -5.43 3.73 -20.20
N GLU A 432 -4.38 4.49 -20.43
CA GLU A 432 -3.37 4.26 -21.47
C GLU A 432 -2.59 2.96 -21.25
N THR A 433 -2.45 2.55 -19.98
CA THR A 433 -1.79 1.31 -19.57
C THR A 433 -2.44 0.07 -20.20
N SER A 434 -3.73 0.12 -20.54
CA SER A 434 -4.46 -0.99 -21.18
C SER A 434 -3.86 -1.45 -22.51
N GLY A 435 -2.98 -0.64 -23.12
CA GLY A 435 -2.21 -1.01 -24.31
C GLY A 435 -1.39 -2.30 -24.14
N LEU A 436 -1.14 -2.76 -22.90
CA LEU A 436 -0.46 -4.03 -22.63
C LEU A 436 -1.38 -5.27 -22.74
N ILE A 437 -2.72 -5.10 -22.76
CA ILE A 437 -3.66 -6.23 -22.92
C ILE A 437 -3.45 -6.99 -24.25
N PRO A 438 -3.36 -6.34 -25.42
CA PRO A 438 -3.01 -7.01 -26.67
C PRO A 438 -1.72 -7.84 -26.56
N PHE A 439 -0.70 -7.37 -25.85
CA PHE A 439 0.56 -8.10 -25.71
C PHE A 439 0.45 -9.33 -24.80
N LEU A 440 -0.45 -9.34 -23.81
CA LEU A 440 -0.78 -10.57 -23.08
C LEU A 440 -1.42 -11.62 -23.99
N LEU A 441 -2.31 -11.18 -24.89
CA LEU A 441 -2.90 -12.05 -25.90
C LEU A 441 -1.83 -12.60 -26.86
N LEU A 442 -0.90 -11.77 -27.33
CA LEU A 442 0.23 -12.20 -28.15
C LEU A 442 1.07 -13.26 -27.43
N ALA A 443 1.43 -13.02 -26.15
CA ALA A 443 2.18 -13.96 -25.34
C ALA A 443 1.49 -15.34 -25.23
N ALA A 444 0.16 -15.35 -25.16
CA ALA A 444 -0.62 -16.58 -25.13
C ALA A 444 -0.66 -17.32 -26.47
N ILE A 445 -0.85 -16.60 -27.58
CA ILE A 445 -0.84 -17.19 -28.93
C ILE A 445 0.54 -17.79 -29.24
N LEU A 446 1.61 -17.10 -28.86
CA LEU A 446 2.98 -17.58 -29.08
C LEU A 446 3.33 -18.80 -28.22
N ASN A 447 2.78 -18.88 -27.00
CA ASN A 447 2.94 -20.01 -26.08
C ASN A 447 2.12 -21.25 -26.48
N ASP A 448 1.17 -21.15 -27.43
CA ASP A 448 0.42 -22.32 -27.88
C ASP A 448 1.33 -23.26 -28.70
N ASN A 449 1.35 -24.54 -28.32
CA ASN A 449 2.19 -25.57 -28.93
C ASN A 449 1.66 -26.03 -30.30
N GLN A 450 0.52 -25.52 -30.77
CA GLN A 450 -0.06 -25.84 -32.08
C GLN A 450 0.25 -24.73 -33.11
N PRO A 451 1.42 -24.74 -33.78
CA PRO A 451 1.84 -23.65 -34.68
C PRO A 451 0.86 -23.40 -35.83
N ALA A 452 0.26 -24.45 -36.39
CA ALA A 452 -0.68 -24.37 -37.50
C ALA A 452 -1.99 -23.61 -37.18
N LYS A 453 -2.27 -23.32 -35.90
CA LYS A 453 -3.49 -22.61 -35.45
C LYS A 453 -3.21 -21.23 -34.87
N LYS A 454 -1.99 -20.70 -35.03
CA LYS A 454 -1.62 -19.37 -34.52
C LYS A 454 -2.30 -18.28 -35.34
N ASN A 455 -3.55 -17.96 -34.99
CA ASN A 455 -4.27 -16.82 -35.55
C ASN A 455 -3.90 -15.53 -34.80
N LEU A 456 -3.03 -14.71 -35.38
CA LEU A 456 -2.61 -13.42 -34.83
C LEU A 456 -3.63 -12.28 -35.08
N THR A 457 -4.69 -12.54 -35.84
CA THR A 457 -5.70 -11.53 -36.20
C THR A 457 -6.29 -10.83 -34.97
N PRO A 458 -6.72 -11.53 -33.89
CA PRO A 458 -7.27 -10.86 -32.71
C PRO A 458 -6.26 -9.92 -32.01
N PHE A 459 -4.96 -10.23 -32.06
CA PHE A 459 -3.92 -9.35 -31.53
C PHE A 459 -3.83 -8.05 -32.33
N PHE A 460 -3.71 -8.13 -33.66
CA PHE A 460 -3.60 -6.95 -34.51
C PHE A 460 -4.87 -6.08 -34.45
N ILE A 461 -6.06 -6.69 -34.42
CA ILE A 461 -7.32 -5.94 -34.27
C ILE A 461 -7.38 -5.26 -32.90
N SER A 462 -7.05 -5.97 -31.81
CA SER A 462 -7.02 -5.39 -30.46
C SER A 462 -6.04 -4.22 -30.36
N LEU A 463 -4.85 -4.35 -30.98
CA LEU A 463 -3.85 -3.28 -31.04
C LEU A 463 -4.34 -2.08 -31.86
N ALA A 464 -4.93 -2.31 -33.03
CA ALA A 464 -5.50 -1.26 -33.86
C ALA A 464 -6.65 -0.52 -33.14
N VAL A 465 -7.53 -1.25 -32.46
CA VAL A 465 -8.60 -0.70 -31.63
C VAL A 465 -8.04 0.17 -30.51
N PHE A 466 -7.01 -0.29 -29.80
CA PHE A 466 -6.34 0.51 -28.77
C PHE A 466 -5.83 1.84 -29.33
N PHE A 467 -5.07 1.80 -30.43
CA PHE A 467 -4.53 3.02 -31.04
C PHE A 467 -5.63 3.93 -31.59
N ALA A 468 -6.70 3.37 -32.15
CA ALA A 468 -7.84 4.14 -32.64
C ALA A 468 -8.53 4.91 -31.50
N VAL A 469 -8.86 4.23 -30.39
CA VAL A 469 -9.49 4.88 -29.23
C VAL A 469 -8.54 5.89 -28.57
N PHE A 470 -7.29 5.52 -28.35
CA PHE A 470 -6.29 6.40 -27.75
C PHE A 470 -6.08 7.68 -28.59
N SER A 471 -5.97 7.54 -29.91
CA SER A 471 -5.82 8.68 -30.80
C SER A 471 -7.10 9.52 -30.83
N ALA A 472 -8.27 8.88 -30.94
CA ALA A 472 -9.55 9.60 -30.94
C ALA A 472 -9.73 10.45 -29.68
N LEU A 473 -9.41 9.91 -28.49
CA LEU A 473 -9.46 10.68 -27.24
C LEU A 473 -8.52 11.90 -27.27
N ARG A 474 -7.30 11.76 -27.81
CA ARG A 474 -6.35 12.88 -27.93
C ARG A 474 -6.72 13.91 -28.99
N PHE A 475 -7.45 13.52 -30.03
CA PHE A 475 -7.96 14.45 -31.04
C PHE A 475 -9.22 15.18 -30.56
N LEU A 476 -10.10 14.50 -29.82
CA LEU A 476 -11.38 15.04 -29.37
C LEU A 476 -11.27 15.87 -28.09
N ILE A 477 -10.35 15.53 -27.18
CA ILE A 477 -10.16 16.21 -25.91
C ILE A 477 -8.89 17.08 -26.02
N PRO A 478 -9.00 18.42 -25.91
CA PRO A 478 -7.84 19.32 -26.02
C PRO A 478 -6.74 18.96 -25.03
N ASP A 479 -5.47 19.06 -25.46
CA ASP A 479 -4.36 18.79 -24.56
C ASP A 479 -4.30 19.84 -23.44
N ARG A 480 -4.00 19.37 -22.24
CA ARG A 480 -3.92 20.21 -21.03
C ARG A 480 -2.53 20.10 -20.43
N PRO A 481 -2.10 21.09 -19.63
CA PRO A 481 -0.87 21.00 -18.88
C PRO A 481 -0.77 19.66 -18.14
N LEU A 482 0.40 19.05 -18.25
CA LEU A 482 0.72 17.81 -17.57
C LEU A 482 0.62 18.03 -16.06
N PHE A 483 -0.07 17.13 -15.37
CA PHE A 483 -0.06 17.10 -13.91
C PHE A 483 1.35 16.72 -13.45
N ILE A 484 1.98 17.60 -12.68
CA ILE A 484 3.33 17.40 -12.14
C ILE A 484 3.20 17.01 -10.66
N PRO A 485 3.17 15.70 -10.34
CA PRO A 485 2.98 15.26 -8.97
C PRO A 485 4.16 15.71 -8.09
N TYR A 486 3.85 16.39 -6.98
CA TYR A 486 4.86 16.92 -6.05
C TYR A 486 5.94 17.80 -6.72
N GLY A 487 5.61 18.45 -7.84
CA GLY A 487 6.56 19.29 -8.59
C GLY A 487 7.67 18.50 -9.30
N GLN A 488 7.59 17.16 -9.36
CA GLN A 488 8.55 16.31 -10.06
C GLN A 488 8.03 15.95 -11.46
N PRO A 489 8.62 16.49 -12.55
CA PRO A 489 8.21 16.13 -13.90
C PRO A 489 8.58 14.67 -14.21
N PRO A 490 7.80 13.96 -15.05
CA PRO A 490 8.19 12.64 -15.56
C PRO A 490 9.59 12.64 -16.15
N GLY A 491 10.39 11.63 -15.83
CA GLY A 491 11.79 11.60 -16.22
C GLY A 491 12.75 11.13 -15.13
N PRO A 492 14.05 11.43 -15.29
CA PRO A 492 15.08 11.12 -14.30
C PRO A 492 14.80 11.73 -12.91
N ALA A 493 14.22 12.94 -12.85
CA ALA A 493 13.89 13.60 -11.59
C ALA A 493 12.88 12.78 -10.77
N LEU A 494 11.78 12.34 -11.40
CA LEU A 494 10.77 11.51 -10.75
C LEU A 494 11.29 10.09 -10.43
N LEU A 495 12.15 9.52 -11.27
CA LEU A 495 12.86 8.26 -10.98
C LEU A 495 13.69 8.37 -9.70
N ILE A 496 14.53 9.39 -9.57
CA ILE A 496 15.36 9.63 -8.38
C ILE A 496 14.46 9.86 -7.16
N TYR A 497 13.40 10.66 -7.32
CA TYR A 497 12.43 10.92 -6.26
C TYR A 497 11.79 9.62 -5.75
N ASN A 498 11.37 8.73 -6.65
CA ASN A 498 10.78 7.44 -6.28
C ASN A 498 11.77 6.52 -5.56
N LEU A 499 13.02 6.44 -6.03
CA LEU A 499 14.04 5.56 -5.47
C LEU A 499 14.54 6.02 -4.10
N THR A 500 14.59 7.34 -3.86
CA THR A 500 15.20 7.91 -2.65
C THR A 500 14.18 8.23 -1.53
N ARG A 501 12.89 8.32 -1.85
CA ARG A 501 11.83 8.62 -0.87
C ARG A 501 11.47 7.38 -0.04
N GLU A 502 11.87 7.35 1.24
CA GLU A 502 11.55 6.25 2.18
C GLU A 502 10.05 5.92 2.22
N PHE A 503 9.20 6.95 2.22
CA PHE A 503 7.74 6.79 2.19
C PHE A 503 7.26 5.86 1.06
N THR A 504 7.87 5.95 -0.12
CA THR A 504 7.54 5.11 -1.29
C THR A 504 7.70 3.63 -0.96
N TRP A 505 8.83 3.26 -0.37
CA TRP A 505 9.17 1.87 -0.04
C TRP A 505 8.32 1.34 1.11
N ASN A 506 8.04 2.17 2.11
CA ASN A 506 7.13 1.82 3.20
C ASN A 506 5.73 1.50 2.67
N GLN A 507 5.18 2.34 1.80
CA GLN A 507 3.87 2.09 1.20
C GLN A 507 3.89 0.84 0.31
N LEU A 508 4.93 0.67 -0.51
CA LEU A 508 5.05 -0.50 -1.39
C LEU A 508 5.06 -1.79 -0.58
N PHE A 509 5.81 -1.84 0.51
CA PHE A 509 5.84 -2.99 1.40
C PHE A 509 4.48 -3.25 2.05
N GLN A 510 3.79 -2.20 2.54
CA GLN A 510 2.45 -2.34 3.12
C GLN A 510 1.43 -2.87 2.10
N THR A 511 1.55 -2.47 0.84
CA THR A 511 0.62 -2.88 -0.24
C THR A 511 0.92 -4.28 -0.76
N LEU A 512 2.16 -4.53 -1.15
CA LEU A 512 2.54 -5.75 -1.85
C LEU A 512 2.91 -6.88 -0.87
N GLY A 513 3.33 -6.53 0.34
CA GLY A 513 3.85 -7.48 1.34
C GLY A 513 5.02 -8.29 0.78
N LEU A 514 5.10 -9.55 1.19
CA LEU A 514 6.11 -10.49 0.71
C LEU A 514 5.67 -11.28 -0.52
N ILE A 515 4.47 -11.04 -1.05
CA ILE A 515 3.87 -11.83 -2.14
C ILE A 515 4.72 -11.76 -3.43
N PRO A 516 5.22 -10.59 -3.88
CA PRO A 516 6.12 -10.56 -5.03
C PRO A 516 7.39 -11.38 -4.82
N ILE A 517 7.99 -11.31 -3.63
CA ILE A 517 9.21 -12.04 -3.29
C ILE A 517 8.94 -13.55 -3.31
N ILE A 518 7.88 -14.01 -2.63
CA ILE A 518 7.48 -15.43 -2.62
C ILE A 518 7.19 -15.91 -4.04
N GLY A 519 6.43 -15.14 -4.82
CA GLY A 519 6.15 -15.48 -6.21
C GLY A 519 7.43 -15.66 -7.03
N MET A 520 8.36 -14.69 -6.94
CA MET A 520 9.61 -14.70 -7.69
C MET A 520 10.59 -15.80 -7.25
N LEU A 521 10.68 -16.10 -5.96
CA LEU A 521 11.51 -17.20 -5.46
C LEU A 521 11.09 -18.56 -6.06
N PHE A 522 9.81 -18.72 -6.36
CA PHE A 522 9.25 -19.93 -6.98
C PHE A 522 8.91 -19.73 -8.47
N TYR A 523 9.56 -18.77 -9.15
CA TYR A 523 9.32 -18.49 -10.57
C TYR A 523 9.46 -19.72 -11.48
N PHE A 524 10.35 -20.65 -11.13
CA PHE A 524 10.55 -21.91 -11.85
C PHE A 524 9.33 -22.85 -11.80
N THR A 525 8.43 -22.67 -10.83
CA THR A 525 7.20 -23.47 -10.69
C THR A 525 6.05 -22.93 -11.56
N TRP A 526 6.22 -21.77 -12.18
CA TRP A 526 5.14 -21.10 -12.90
C TRP A 526 4.89 -21.76 -14.26
N PRO A 527 3.62 -21.91 -14.68
CA PRO A 527 3.29 -22.29 -16.05
C PRO A 527 3.99 -21.35 -17.06
N SER A 528 4.41 -21.88 -18.22
CA SER A 528 5.12 -21.09 -19.25
C SER A 528 4.35 -19.83 -19.65
N LEU A 529 3.02 -19.92 -19.75
CA LEU A 529 2.17 -18.76 -20.03
C LEU A 529 2.30 -17.65 -18.98
N TRP A 530 2.34 -17.98 -17.68
CA TRP A 530 2.49 -16.99 -16.61
C TRP A 530 3.87 -16.35 -16.59
N ARG A 531 4.90 -17.12 -16.93
CA ARG A 531 6.26 -16.60 -17.13
C ARG A 531 6.27 -15.57 -18.26
N ASN A 532 5.62 -15.86 -19.38
CA ASN A 532 5.49 -14.91 -20.49
C ASN A 532 4.68 -13.67 -20.10
N TYR A 533 3.58 -13.84 -19.36
CA TYR A 533 2.82 -12.69 -18.84
C TYR A 533 3.65 -11.80 -17.94
N PHE A 534 4.46 -12.36 -17.05
CA PHE A 534 5.38 -11.60 -16.22
C PHE A 534 6.39 -10.81 -17.05
N LEU A 535 7.03 -11.44 -18.04
CA LEU A 535 8.03 -10.79 -18.89
C LEU A 535 7.44 -9.65 -19.73
N VAL A 536 6.20 -9.78 -20.20
CA VAL A 536 5.52 -8.75 -20.97
C VAL A 536 5.01 -7.62 -20.08
N LEU A 537 4.37 -7.95 -18.96
CA LEU A 537 3.65 -6.98 -18.15
C LEU A 537 4.55 -6.27 -17.15
N CYS A 538 5.26 -7.00 -16.29
CA CYS A 538 5.90 -6.42 -15.12
C CYS A 538 7.02 -5.43 -15.48
N PRO A 539 8.03 -5.76 -16.32
CA PRO A 539 9.09 -4.82 -16.64
C PRO A 539 8.58 -3.50 -17.20
N VAL A 540 7.65 -3.57 -18.16
CA VAL A 540 7.06 -2.38 -18.81
C VAL A 540 6.20 -1.60 -17.82
N TRP A 541 5.37 -2.28 -17.02
CA TRP A 541 4.51 -1.64 -16.03
C TRP A 541 5.32 -0.89 -14.97
N PHE A 542 6.35 -1.52 -14.40
CA PHE A 542 7.21 -0.88 -13.41
C PHE A 542 8.02 0.27 -14.03
N ALA A 543 8.53 0.11 -15.25
CA ALA A 543 9.27 1.18 -15.95
C ALA A 543 8.41 2.42 -16.19
N ILE A 544 7.17 2.25 -16.66
CA ILE A 544 6.25 3.38 -16.88
C ILE A 544 5.96 4.10 -15.55
N HIS A 545 5.63 3.36 -14.50
CA HIS A 545 5.19 3.97 -13.24
C HIS A 545 6.35 4.57 -12.42
N ILE A 546 7.56 4.04 -12.50
CA ILE A 546 8.72 4.66 -11.84
C ILE A 546 9.17 5.94 -12.56
N TRP A 547 8.93 6.03 -13.88
CA TRP A 547 9.34 7.14 -14.71
C TRP A 547 8.31 8.27 -14.79
N ALA A 548 7.02 7.92 -14.81
CA ALA A 548 5.93 8.85 -15.10
C ALA A 548 4.88 8.98 -13.98
N SER A 549 5.08 8.32 -12.83
CA SER A 549 4.16 8.40 -11.70
C SER A 549 4.90 8.35 -10.36
N VAL A 550 4.21 8.68 -9.28
CA VAL A 550 4.76 8.55 -7.93
C VAL A 550 4.52 7.14 -7.46
N VAL A 551 5.58 6.35 -7.32
CA VAL A 551 5.50 4.93 -6.91
C VAL A 551 4.89 4.76 -5.51
N GLY A 552 4.95 5.81 -4.68
CA GLY A 552 4.25 5.85 -3.39
C GLY A 552 2.72 5.78 -3.52
N GLU A 553 2.15 5.96 -4.72
CA GLU A 553 0.75 5.70 -5.05
C GLU A 553 0.55 4.21 -5.37
N THR A 554 0.71 3.38 -4.36
CA THR A 554 0.97 1.95 -4.55
C THR A 554 -0.18 1.16 -5.17
N ARG A 555 -1.38 1.72 -5.20
CA ARG A 555 -2.51 1.17 -5.97
C ARG A 555 -2.18 0.96 -7.46
N LEU A 556 -1.20 1.69 -8.00
CA LEU A 556 -0.71 1.51 -9.37
C LEU A 556 -0.13 0.11 -9.61
N PHE A 557 0.26 -0.62 -8.56
CA PHE A 557 0.82 -1.96 -8.64
C PHE A 557 -0.22 -3.08 -8.40
N LEU A 558 -1.51 -2.75 -8.25
CA LEU A 558 -2.57 -3.74 -8.06
C LEU A 558 -2.71 -4.70 -9.25
N VAL A 559 -2.48 -4.23 -10.48
CA VAL A 559 -2.57 -5.09 -11.68
C VAL A 559 -1.48 -6.18 -11.67
N PRO A 560 -0.16 -5.85 -11.60
CA PRO A 560 0.87 -6.89 -11.44
C PRO A 560 0.63 -7.79 -10.23
N GLN A 561 0.20 -7.23 -9.10
CA GLN A 561 -0.07 -8.00 -7.90
C GLN A 561 -1.19 -9.03 -8.13
N ALA A 562 -2.35 -8.59 -8.62
CA ALA A 562 -3.53 -9.43 -8.80
C ALA A 562 -3.34 -10.48 -9.90
N LEU A 563 -2.70 -10.12 -11.00
CA LEU A 563 -2.58 -10.98 -12.18
C LEU A 563 -1.34 -11.89 -12.15
N ILE A 564 -0.24 -11.44 -11.55
CA ILE A 564 1.06 -12.12 -11.63
C ILE A 564 1.50 -12.66 -10.27
N PHE A 565 1.70 -11.78 -9.28
CA PHE A 565 2.36 -12.18 -8.03
C PHE A 565 1.49 -13.06 -7.14
N ILE A 566 0.18 -12.78 -7.01
CA ILE A 566 -0.75 -13.64 -6.27
C ILE A 566 -0.84 -15.02 -6.92
N PRO A 567 -1.15 -15.18 -8.23
CA PRO A 567 -1.08 -16.48 -8.89
C PRO A 567 0.26 -17.19 -8.76
N GLY A 568 1.38 -16.46 -8.90
CA GLY A 568 2.73 -16.97 -8.72
C GLY A 568 2.94 -17.61 -7.33
N SER A 569 2.45 -16.95 -6.29
CA SER A 569 2.49 -17.46 -4.93
C SER A 569 1.58 -18.68 -4.74
N LEU A 570 0.41 -18.71 -5.39
CA LEU A 570 -0.47 -19.89 -5.36
C LEU A 570 0.17 -21.10 -6.06
N PHE A 571 0.94 -20.91 -7.14
CA PHE A 571 1.71 -21.97 -7.78
C PHE A 571 2.80 -22.53 -6.84
N ALA A 572 3.50 -21.66 -6.13
CA ALA A 572 4.49 -22.06 -5.12
C ALA A 572 3.87 -22.97 -4.05
N LEU A 573 2.71 -22.58 -3.50
CA LEU A 573 2.02 -23.38 -2.48
C LEU A 573 1.55 -24.73 -3.03
N LYS A 574 1.07 -24.77 -4.28
CA LYS A 574 0.70 -26.02 -4.94
C LYS A 574 1.91 -26.94 -5.12
N TYR A 575 3.05 -26.38 -5.50
CA TYR A 575 4.30 -27.13 -5.66
C TYR A 575 4.79 -27.71 -4.34
N VAL A 576 4.84 -26.91 -3.27
CA VAL A 576 5.22 -27.37 -1.93
C VAL A 576 4.31 -28.50 -1.45
N LYS A 577 3.00 -28.37 -1.68
CA LYS A 577 2.05 -29.45 -1.34
C LYS A 577 2.34 -30.74 -2.11
N ALA A 578 2.57 -30.65 -3.42
CA ALA A 578 2.86 -31.82 -4.25
C ALA A 578 4.20 -32.48 -3.87
N PHE A 579 5.23 -31.68 -3.57
CA PHE A 579 6.53 -32.17 -3.11
C PHE A 579 6.42 -32.97 -1.81
N ASN A 580 5.64 -32.49 -0.85
CA ASN A 580 5.42 -33.21 0.41
C ASN A 580 4.69 -34.54 0.19
N GLN A 581 3.70 -34.58 -0.71
CA GLN A 581 2.98 -35.82 -1.04
C GLN A 581 3.90 -36.87 -1.69
N LEU A 582 4.84 -36.45 -2.54
CA LEU A 582 5.83 -37.34 -3.16
C LEU A 582 6.90 -37.83 -2.17
N ARG A 583 7.13 -37.12 -1.06
CA ARG A 583 8.06 -37.53 -0.01
C ARG A 583 7.45 -38.57 0.93
N GLU A 584 6.12 -38.54 1.07
CA GLU A 584 5.35 -39.47 1.91
C GLU A 584 5.03 -40.79 1.20
N ALA A 585 4.87 -40.74 -0.12
CA ALA A 585 4.74 -41.92 -0.99
C ALA A 585 6.11 -42.58 -1.20
#